data_AF-A0A6V7L7X2-F1
#
_entry.id   AF-A0A6V7L7X2-F1
#
_cell.length_a   1.000
_cell.length_b   1.000
_cell.length_c   1.000
_cell.angle_alpha   90.00
_cell.angle_beta   90.00
_cell.angle_gamma   90.00
#
_symmetry.space_group_name_H-M   'P 1'
#
loop_
_entity.id
_entity.type
_entity.pdbx_description
1 polymer ?
#
loop_
_entity_poly.entity_id
_entity_poly.type
_entity_poly.pdbx_seq_one_letter_code
_entity_poly.pdbx_strand_id
1 'polypeptide(L)'
;DVTAKLLLKFDTVIHKGEEYIYFTSSTCKLTIPDYTSHFVPSPGQDQTFAEAINDVLNSSKKDILASITTGLERGVAKKIINIANGVGKSFTYEQLIPNAQ
;
A
#
# COMPACT_ATOMS: atom_id res chain seq x y z
N ASP A 1 14.84 -4.73 -2.64
CA ASP A 1 14.12 -3.78 -1.76
C ASP A 1 12.98 -3.10 -2.48
N VAL A 2 11.85 -2.92 -1.80
CA VAL A 2 10.70 -2.17 -2.29
C VAL A 2 10.62 -0.87 -1.50
N THR A 3 10.48 0.26 -2.20
CA THR A 3 10.37 1.57 -1.55
C THR A 3 8.97 2.14 -1.75
N ALA A 4 8.41 2.70 -0.69
CA ALA A 4 7.11 3.37 -0.72
C ALA A 4 7.27 4.84 -0.31
N LYS A 5 6.77 5.75 -1.15
CA LYS A 5 6.60 7.16 -0.79
C LYS A 5 5.14 7.42 -0.49
N LEU A 6 4.86 7.87 0.73
CA LEU A 6 3.51 8.16 1.20
C LEU A 6 3.32 9.64 1.40
N LEU A 7 2.20 10.16 0.92
CA LEU A 7 1.71 11.49 1.21
C LEU A 7 0.38 11.35 1.93
N LEU A 8 0.32 11.85 3.15
CA LEU A 8 -0.90 11.92 3.95
C LEU A 8 -1.29 13.38 4.11
N LYS A 9 -2.53 13.71 3.78
CA LYS A 9 -3.11 15.01 4.11
C LYS A 9 -4.06 14.84 5.27
N PHE A 10 -4.04 15.80 6.17
CA PHE A 10 -4.92 15.83 7.33
C PHE A 10 -5.45 17.24 7.53
N ASP A 11 -6.60 17.31 8.17
CA ASP A 11 -7.17 18.51 8.75
C ASP A 11 -7.28 18.30 10.26
N THR A 12 -7.37 19.40 11.01
CA THR A 12 -7.68 19.34 12.42
C THR A 12 -9.17 19.56 12.65
N VAL A 13 -9.72 18.81 13.59
CA VAL A 13 -11.15 18.88 13.94
C VAL A 13 -11.29 19.03 15.44
N ILE A 14 -12.15 19.96 15.87
CA ILE A 14 -12.47 20.13 17.28
C ILE A 14 -13.58 19.15 17.65
N HIS A 15 -13.31 18.30 18.64
CA HIS A 15 -14.29 17.38 19.21
C HIS A 15 -14.28 17.53 20.73
N LYS A 16 -15.42 17.90 21.33
CA LYS A 16 -15.57 18.11 22.79
C LYS A 16 -14.57 19.12 23.40
N GLY A 17 -14.17 20.12 22.63
CA GLY A 17 -13.23 21.15 23.06
C GLY A 17 -11.75 20.79 22.90
N GLU A 18 -11.44 19.59 22.39
CA GLU A 18 -10.08 19.14 22.11
C GLU A 18 -9.86 19.02 20.59
N GLU A 19 -8.64 19.29 20.15
CA GLU A 19 -8.25 19.21 18.73
C GLU A 19 -7.73 17.81 18.39
N TYR A 20 -8.25 17.22 17.32
CA TYR A 20 -7.89 15.90 16.81
C TYR A 20 -7.42 15.99 15.36
N ILE A 21 -6.58 15.05 14.95
CA ILE A 21 -6.14 14.90 13.55
C ILE A 21 -7.12 13.99 12.81
N TYR A 22 -7.63 14.48 11.68
CA TYR A 22 -8.40 13.68 10.74
C TYR A 22 -7.70 13.63 9.38
N PHE A 23 -7.28 12.43 8.96
CA PHE A 23 -6.63 12.23 7.67
C PHE A 23 -7.68 12.21 6.55
N THR A 24 -7.59 13.18 5.64
CA THR A 24 -8.55 13.38 4.54
C THR A 24 -8.19 12.61 3.29
N SER A 25 -6.89 12.42 3.03
CA SER A 25 -6.44 11.68 1.85
C SER A 25 -5.06 11.04 2.05
N SER A 26 -4.85 9.95 1.33
CA SER A 26 -3.57 9.26 1.25
C SER A 26 -3.22 9.01 -0.21
N THR A 27 -1.96 9.23 -0.56
CA THR A 27 -1.39 8.84 -1.85
C THR A 27 -0.14 8.02 -1.59
N CYS A 28 -0.03 6.88 -2.28
CA CYS A 28 1.12 6.01 -2.20
C CYS A 28 1.76 5.89 -3.58
N LYS A 29 3.08 6.08 -3.65
CA LYS A 29 3.88 5.74 -4.82
C LYS A 29 4.80 4.60 -4.46
N LEU A 30 4.68 3.48 -5.17
CA LEU A 30 5.52 2.30 -4.98
C LEU A 30 6.60 2.27 -6.05
N THR A 31 7.83 1.97 -5.63
CA THR A 31 8.95 1.65 -6.50
C THR A 31 9.36 0.22 -6.21
N ILE A 32 9.03 -0.68 -7.14
CA ILE A 32 9.32 -2.11 -7.08
C ILE A 32 10.36 -2.39 -8.18
N PRO A 33 11.65 -2.57 -7.83
CA PRO A 33 12.70 -2.76 -8.83
C PRO A 33 12.57 -4.07 -9.61
N ASP A 34 12.20 -5.15 -8.91
CA ASP A 34 12.00 -6.48 -9.47
C ASP A 34 11.07 -7.30 -8.57
N TYR A 35 10.57 -8.42 -9.09
CA TYR A 35 9.86 -9.43 -8.32
C TYR A 35 10.22 -10.84 -8.82
N THR A 36 10.07 -11.80 -7.91
CA THR A 36 10.14 -13.23 -8.21
C THR A 36 8.76 -13.82 -8.02
N SER A 37 8.23 -14.43 -9.08
CA SER A 37 6.99 -15.21 -9.02
C SER A 37 7.24 -16.60 -9.58
N HIS A 38 6.69 -17.60 -8.92
CA HIS A 38 6.70 -18.96 -9.41
C HIS A 38 5.29 -19.52 -9.32
N PHE A 39 4.74 -19.92 -10.47
CA PHE A 39 3.47 -20.61 -10.53
C PHE A 39 3.69 -22.07 -10.15
N VAL A 40 2.99 -22.51 -9.10
CA VAL A 40 2.97 -23.90 -8.66
C VAL A 40 1.64 -24.52 -9.08
N PRO A 41 1.64 -25.53 -9.96
CA PRO A 41 0.41 -26.19 -10.38
C PRO A 41 -0.23 -26.97 -9.24
N SER A 42 -1.54 -27.08 -9.27
CA SER A 42 -2.28 -27.96 -8.35
C SER A 42 -2.01 -29.43 -8.67
N PRO A 43 -2.14 -30.36 -7.70
CA PRO A 43 -1.95 -31.79 -7.94
C PRO A 43 -2.81 -32.29 -9.10
N GLY A 44 -2.20 -32.95 -10.08
CA GLY A 44 -2.89 -33.46 -11.28
C GLY A 44 -2.96 -32.49 -12.46
N GLN A 45 -2.41 -31.27 -12.35
CA GLN A 45 -2.27 -30.35 -13.48
C GLN A 45 -0.98 -30.59 -14.28
N ASP A 46 -1.03 -30.23 -15.56
CA ASP A 46 0.06 -30.41 -16.52
C ASP A 46 1.27 -29.55 -16.16
N GLN A 47 2.43 -30.22 -16.03
CA GLN A 47 3.70 -29.58 -15.68
C GLN A 47 4.26 -28.73 -16.84
N THR A 48 4.03 -29.12 -18.09
CA THR A 48 4.40 -28.33 -19.27
C THR A 48 3.61 -27.03 -19.33
N PHE A 49 2.33 -27.06 -18.93
CA PHE A 49 1.54 -25.84 -18.82
C PHE A 49 2.07 -24.90 -17.71
N ALA A 50 2.48 -25.47 -16.58
CA ALA A 50 3.10 -24.69 -15.51
C ALA A 50 4.44 -24.06 -15.93
N GLU A 51 5.27 -24.77 -16.70
CA GLU A 51 6.52 -24.26 -17.26
C GLU A 51 6.25 -23.08 -18.20
N ALA A 52 5.29 -23.21 -19.11
CA ALA A 52 4.91 -22.13 -20.02
C ALA A 52 4.41 -20.87 -19.27
N ILE A 53 3.63 -21.04 -18.19
CA ILE A 53 3.22 -19.91 -17.34
C ILE A 53 4.44 -19.24 -16.69
N ASN A 54 5.36 -20.04 -16.14
CA ASN A 54 6.56 -19.52 -15.51
C ASN A 54 7.47 -18.76 -16.49
N ASP A 55 7.57 -19.21 -17.73
CA ASP A 55 8.31 -18.51 -18.79
C ASP A 55 7.69 -17.15 -19.14
N VAL A 56 6.36 -17.08 -19.21
CA VAL A 56 5.65 -15.81 -19.42
C VAL A 56 5.84 -14.87 -18.23
N LEU A 57 5.71 -15.38 -17.01
CA LEU A 57 5.92 -14.60 -15.78
C LEU A 57 7.33 -14.02 -15.71
N ASN A 58 8.34 -14.77 -16.16
CA ASN A 58 9.74 -14.34 -16.15
C ASN A 58 10.09 -13.38 -17.30
N SER A 59 9.53 -13.59 -18.49
CA SER A 59 9.79 -12.74 -19.66
C SER A 59 9.04 -11.40 -19.61
N SER A 60 7.88 -11.36 -18.97
CA SER A 60 6.97 -10.19 -18.97
C SER A 60 6.95 -9.43 -17.64
N LYS A 61 7.98 -9.60 -16.81
CA LYS A 61 8.02 -9.05 -15.45
C LYS A 61 7.71 -7.55 -15.37
N LYS A 62 8.29 -6.74 -16.26
CA LYS A 62 8.12 -5.28 -16.25
C LYS A 62 6.66 -4.88 -16.52
N ASP A 63 6.00 -5.54 -17.46
CA ASP A 63 4.63 -5.23 -17.85
C ASP A 63 3.64 -5.69 -16.78
N ILE A 64 3.88 -6.88 -16.20
CA ILE A 64 3.12 -7.38 -15.07
C ILE A 64 3.23 -6.41 -13.90
N LEU A 65 4.46 -6.02 -13.51
CA LEU A 65 4.68 -5.03 -12.46
C LEU A 65 3.95 -3.72 -12.74
N ALA A 66 4.05 -3.17 -13.95
CA ALA A 66 3.37 -1.94 -14.32
C ALA A 66 1.85 -2.05 -14.18
N SER A 67 1.28 -3.19 -14.59
CA SER A 67 -0.17 -3.42 -14.51
C SER A 67 -0.68 -3.54 -13.07
N ILE A 68 0.07 -4.19 -12.18
CA ILE A 68 -0.38 -4.45 -10.80
C ILE A 68 -0.03 -3.31 -9.84
N THR A 69 1.01 -2.51 -10.14
CA THR A 69 1.54 -1.49 -9.23
C THR A 69 0.48 -0.45 -8.87
N THR A 70 -0.30 0.05 -9.83
CA THR A 70 -1.37 1.02 -9.54
C THR A 70 -2.48 0.43 -8.66
N GLY A 71 -2.73 -0.87 -8.76
CA GLY A 71 -3.65 -1.58 -7.87
C GLY A 71 -3.11 -1.66 -6.44
N LEU A 72 -1.83 -2.03 -6.31
CA LEU A 72 -1.12 -2.09 -5.02
C LEU A 72 -1.04 -0.71 -4.36
N GLU A 73 -0.67 0.34 -5.10
CA GLU A 73 -0.62 1.72 -4.62
C GLU A 73 -1.96 2.17 -4.02
N ARG A 74 -3.07 1.89 -4.72
CA ARG A 74 -4.43 2.20 -4.24
C ARG A 74 -4.80 1.39 -2.99
N GLY A 75 -4.49 0.09 -2.98
CA GLY A 75 -4.77 -0.78 -1.85
C GLY A 75 -4.02 -0.36 -0.58
N VAL A 76 -2.72 -0.07 -0.73
CA VAL A 76 -1.85 0.39 0.34
C VAL A 76 -2.31 1.76 0.86
N ALA A 77 -2.57 2.73 -0.03
CA ALA A 77 -3.07 4.04 0.35
C ALA A 77 -4.37 3.94 1.18
N LYS A 78 -5.33 3.12 0.73
CA LYS A 78 -6.61 2.90 1.43
C LYS A 78 -6.41 2.24 2.79
N LYS A 79 -5.50 1.26 2.90
CA LYS A 79 -5.22 0.62 4.18
C LYS A 79 -4.59 1.59 5.17
N ILE A 80 -3.65 2.41 4.70
CA ILE A 80 -2.93 3.36 5.53
C ILE A 80 -3.85 4.44 6.07
N ILE A 81 -4.73 5.04 5.24
CA ILE A 81 -5.66 6.07 5.74
C ILE A 81 -6.63 5.50 6.78
N ASN A 82 -7.06 4.26 6.62
CA ASN A 82 -7.91 3.60 7.61
C ASN A 82 -7.19 3.38 8.94
N ILE A 83 -5.93 2.96 8.90
CA ILE A 83 -5.09 2.81 10.11
C ILE A 83 -4.85 4.19 10.74
N ALA A 84 -4.43 5.17 9.94
CA ALA A 84 -4.13 6.52 10.38
C ALA A 84 -5.33 7.18 11.05
N ASN A 85 -6.54 7.07 10.47
CA ASN A 85 -7.77 7.56 11.11
C ASN A 85 -8.21 6.73 12.31
N GLY A 86 -7.88 5.43 12.36
CA GLY A 86 -8.10 4.62 13.55
C GLY A 86 -7.26 5.08 14.74
N VAL A 87 -6.00 5.44 14.48
CA VAL A 87 -5.08 6.01 15.48
C VAL A 87 -5.49 7.45 15.82
N GLY A 88 -5.72 8.30 14.83
CA GLY A 88 -6.05 9.72 15.01
C GLY A 88 -7.31 10.01 15.82
N LYS A 89 -8.24 9.05 15.91
CA LYS A 89 -9.42 9.14 16.78
C LYS A 89 -9.13 8.88 18.26
N SER A 90 -8.04 8.19 18.55
CA SER A 90 -7.69 7.75 19.91
C SER A 90 -6.75 8.72 20.62
N PHE A 91 -6.23 9.72 19.92
CA PHE A 91 -5.21 10.64 20.43
C PHE A 91 -5.50 12.08 19.96
N THR A 92 -5.28 13.05 20.85
CA THR A 92 -5.39 14.48 20.50
C THR A 92 -4.19 14.92 19.64
N TYR A 93 -4.31 16.08 18.98
CA TYR A 93 -3.26 16.65 18.14
C TYR A 93 -1.92 16.77 18.88
N GLU A 94 -1.93 17.30 20.11
CA GLU A 94 -0.72 17.47 20.93
C GLU A 94 -0.07 16.14 21.30
N GLN A 95 -0.85 15.07 21.49
CA GLN A 95 -0.32 13.75 21.81
C GLN A 95 0.35 13.08 20.60
N LEU A 96 -0.18 13.32 19.39
CA LEU A 96 0.36 12.75 18.16
C LEU A 96 1.58 13.53 17.65
N ILE A 97 1.58 14.85 17.82
CA ILE A 97 2.66 15.73 17.37
C ILE A 97 3.07 16.63 18.55
N PRO A 98 3.80 16.07 19.53
CA PRO A 98 4.32 16.87 20.63
C PRO A 98 5.34 17.88 20.08
N ASN A 99 5.15 19.16 20.41
CA ASN A 99 6.00 20.30 20.00
C ASN A 99 5.87 20.74 18.53
N ALA A 100 4.66 20.75 17.96
CA ALA A 100 4.42 21.33 16.62
C ALA A 100 4.53 22.87 16.55
N GLN A 101 5.18 23.54 17.51
CA GLN A 101 5.40 24.99 17.55
C GLN A 101 6.77 25.38 17.03
#